data_AF-A0A7S1PK70-F1
#
_entry.id   AF-A0A7S1PK70-F1
#
_cell.length_a   1.000
_cell.length_b   1.000
_cell.length_c   1.000
_cell.angle_alpha   90.00
_cell.angle_beta   90.00
_cell.angle_gamma   90.00
#
_symmetry.space_group_name_H-M   'P 1'
#
loop_
_entity.id
_entity.type
_entity.pdbx_description
1 polymer ?
#
loop_
_entity_poly.entity_id
_entity_poly.type
_entity_poly.pdbx_seq_one_letter_code
_entity_poly.pdbx_strand_id
1 'polypeptide(L)'
;MSTPLKFTKKAPPSHITYLNRKFRIQQSIFLYRRILRLTSQMTHYDENGVAWRDILRFSARKEFEASKEERDEEVLARALFTAQMAIDDFEEKFLRRQNDLEERQKEAEEVVLGKSQRMSRERAERILKGEDVEERVKMMHSNERKTKEIEERKEAGRDGRRRHQSSGVLFDAQGNEL
;
A
#
# COMPACT_ATOMS: atom_id res chain seq x y z
N MET A 1 31.83 60.29 56.59
CA MET A 1 30.74 59.42 57.09
C MET A 1 30.20 58.64 55.91
N SER A 2 30.51 57.34 55.81
CA SER A 2 30.12 56.49 54.68
C SER A 2 28.81 55.76 55.02
N THR A 3 27.74 56.05 54.28
CA THR A 3 26.46 55.37 54.43
C THR A 3 26.55 53.92 53.92
N PRO A 4 26.12 52.91 54.70
CA PRO A 4 26.17 51.53 54.24
C PRO A 4 25.11 51.27 53.17
N LEU A 5 25.52 50.73 52.02
CA LEU A 5 24.62 50.22 50.99
C LEU A 5 23.76 49.11 51.59
N LYS A 6 22.45 49.31 51.62
CA LYS A 6 21.47 48.28 51.97
C LYS A 6 21.41 47.26 50.84
N PHE A 7 22.12 46.14 50.97
CA PHE A 7 21.90 44.97 50.14
C PHE A 7 20.51 44.41 50.48
N THR A 8 19.49 44.81 49.73
CA THR A 8 18.21 44.10 49.74
C THR A 8 18.49 42.70 49.19
N LYS A 9 18.32 41.67 50.02
CA LYS A 9 18.34 40.27 49.57
C LYS A 9 17.15 40.04 48.63
N LYS A 10 17.23 40.49 47.37
CA LYS A 10 16.42 39.90 46.32
C LYS A 10 16.90 38.47 46.21
N ALA A 11 16.00 37.51 46.41
CA ALA A 11 16.30 36.10 46.18
C ALA A 11 16.98 35.97 44.80
N PRO A 12 18.04 35.16 44.67
CA PRO A 12 18.59 34.89 43.35
C PRO A 12 17.44 34.42 42.46
N PRO A 13 17.34 34.88 41.20
CA PRO A 13 16.33 34.35 40.30
C PRO A 13 16.51 32.83 40.28
N SER A 14 15.52 32.12 40.80
CA SER A 14 15.48 30.66 40.75
C SER A 14 15.74 30.26 39.31
N HIS A 15 16.58 29.26 39.09
CA HIS A 15 17.05 28.79 37.77
C HIS A 15 15.92 28.43 36.77
N ILE A 16 14.66 28.51 37.20
CA ILE A 16 13.42 28.16 36.50
C ILE A 16 12.68 29.39 35.92
N THR A 17 13.23 30.61 35.94
CA THR A 17 12.60 31.76 35.22
C THR A 17 12.55 31.64 33.68
N TYR A 18 12.93 30.50 33.09
CA TYR A 18 13.31 30.40 31.67
C TYR A 18 12.26 29.93 30.68
N LEU A 19 11.03 29.67 31.11
CA LEU A 19 9.93 29.47 30.17
C LEU A 19 8.97 30.62 30.26
N ASN A 20 9.37 31.78 29.72
CA ASN A 20 8.46 32.89 29.48
C ASN A 20 7.16 32.34 28.86
N ARG A 21 5.99 32.71 29.39
CA ARG A 21 4.67 32.29 28.90
C ARG A 21 4.58 32.35 27.37
N LYS A 22 5.18 33.37 26.75
CA LYS A 22 5.26 33.53 25.29
C LYS A 22 5.99 32.36 24.62
N PHE A 23 7.14 31.95 25.15
CA PHE A 23 7.90 30.80 24.64
C PHE A 23 7.08 29.51 24.74
N ARG A 24 6.40 29.26 25.87
CA ARG A 24 5.57 28.05 26.04
C ARG A 24 4.46 27.95 25.00
N ILE A 25 3.76 29.07 24.75
CA ILE A 25 2.71 29.13 23.72
C ILE A 25 3.31 28.88 22.34
N GLN A 26 4.44 29.52 22.01
CA GLN A 26 5.10 29.34 20.73
C GLN A 26 5.56 27.90 20.51
N GLN A 27 6.19 27.28 21.51
CA GLN A 27 6.63 25.89 21.44
C GLN A 27 5.46 24.93 21.33
N SER A 28 4.39 25.13 22.11
CA SER A 28 3.20 24.28 22.02
C SER A 28 2.59 24.31 20.61
N ILE A 29 2.46 25.51 20.02
CA ILE A 29 1.98 25.68 18.64
C ILE A 29 2.94 25.05 17.64
N PHE A 30 4.26 25.23 17.83
CA PHE A 30 5.27 24.64 16.97
C PHE A 30 5.18 23.11 16.96
N LEU A 31 5.16 22.47 18.13
CA LEU A 31 5.04 21.01 18.28
C LEU A 31 3.75 20.49 17.66
N TYR A 32 2.63 21.15 17.94
CA TYR A 32 1.34 20.76 17.36
C TYR A 32 1.36 20.83 15.83
N ARG A 33 1.87 21.93 15.26
CA ARG A 33 2.00 22.08 13.79
C ARG A 33 2.97 21.07 13.19
N ARG A 34 4.04 20.70 13.91
CA ARG A 34 4.99 19.67 13.48
C ARG A 34 4.31 18.30 13.42
N ILE A 35 3.53 17.92 14.44
CA ILE A 35 2.70 16.70 14.41
C ILE A 35 1.75 16.71 13.22
N LEU A 36 1.03 17.82 12.97
CA LEU A 36 0.10 17.90 11.84
C LEU A 36 0.80 17.71 10.50
N ARG A 37 2.01 18.25 10.33
CA ARG A 37 2.83 18.11 9.12
C ARG A 37 3.36 16.68 8.96
N LEU A 38 3.94 16.09 10.00
CA LEU A 38 4.46 14.72 9.95
C LEU A 38 3.35 13.71 9.63
N THR A 39 2.25 13.80 10.37
CA THR A 39 1.08 12.95 10.12
C THR A 39 0.45 13.20 8.75
N SER A 40 0.68 14.37 8.15
CA SER A 40 0.17 14.68 6.80
C SER A 40 0.85 13.93 5.67
N GLN A 41 2.00 13.30 5.94
CA GLN A 41 2.73 12.48 4.97
C GLN A 41 2.34 11.00 5.07
N MET A 42 1.64 10.60 6.13
CA MET A 42 1.28 9.20 6.36
C MET A 42 0.11 8.78 5.46
N THR A 43 0.26 7.67 4.75
CA THR A 43 -0.73 7.09 3.84
C THR A 43 -1.33 5.77 4.33
N HIS A 44 -0.81 5.22 5.43
CA HIS A 44 -1.17 3.90 5.93
C HIS A 44 -2.39 3.94 6.87
N TYR A 45 -3.11 2.81 6.90
CA TYR A 45 -4.28 2.58 7.74
C TYR A 45 -3.94 1.57 8.86
N ASP A 46 -4.65 1.69 9.96
CA ASP A 46 -4.65 0.72 11.07
C ASP A 46 -5.41 -0.56 10.68
N GLU A 47 -5.29 -1.60 11.50
CA GLU A 47 -5.98 -2.89 11.35
C GLU A 47 -7.50 -2.74 11.24
N ASN A 48 -8.05 -1.71 11.90
CA ASN A 48 -9.47 -1.37 11.86
C ASN A 48 -9.88 -0.54 10.62
N GLY A 49 -8.96 -0.27 9.70
CA GLY A 49 -9.19 0.54 8.51
C GLY A 49 -9.22 2.06 8.74
N VAL A 50 -8.80 2.52 9.93
CA VAL A 50 -8.73 3.96 10.26
C VAL A 50 -7.36 4.51 9.88
N ALA A 51 -7.30 5.70 9.27
CA ALA A 51 -6.01 6.30 8.91
C ALA A 51 -5.19 6.63 10.16
N TRP A 52 -3.93 6.19 10.21
CA TRP A 52 -3.01 6.48 11.33
C TRP A 52 -2.86 7.98 11.60
N ARG A 53 -2.93 8.78 10.54
CA ARG A 53 -2.96 10.24 10.60
C ARG A 53 -4.03 10.76 11.55
N ASP A 54 -5.24 10.23 11.47
CA ASP A 54 -6.37 10.75 12.21
C ASP A 54 -6.30 10.33 13.67
N ILE A 55 -5.87 9.09 13.94
CA ILE A 55 -5.60 8.57 15.29
C ILE A 55 -4.55 9.45 16.00
N LEU A 56 -3.41 9.70 15.34
CA LEU A 56 -2.33 10.50 15.92
C LEU A 56 -2.72 11.95 16.14
N ARG A 57 -3.48 12.55 15.21
CA ARG A 57 -3.98 13.93 15.35
C ARG A 57 -4.99 14.07 16.47
N PHE A 58 -5.89 13.09 16.60
CA PHE A 58 -6.88 13.05 17.67
C PHE A 58 -6.19 12.89 19.03
N SER A 59 -5.27 11.94 19.13
CA SER A 59 -4.46 11.71 20.33
C SER A 59 -3.69 12.97 20.73
N ALA A 60 -2.94 13.57 19.80
CA ALA A 60 -2.21 14.81 20.04
C ALA A 60 -3.14 15.92 20.52
N ARG A 61 -4.29 16.14 19.85
CA ARG A 61 -5.25 17.16 20.26
C ARG A 61 -5.71 16.95 21.70
N LYS A 62 -6.03 15.70 22.08
CA LYS A 62 -6.45 15.34 23.43
C LYS A 62 -5.37 15.67 24.47
N GLU A 63 -4.11 15.32 24.21
CA GLU A 63 -2.98 15.61 25.11
C GLU A 63 -2.73 17.12 25.28
N PHE A 64 -2.77 17.88 24.18
CA PHE A 64 -2.63 19.34 24.23
C PHE A 64 -3.81 20.02 24.93
N GLU A 65 -5.03 19.50 24.79
CA GLU A 65 -6.21 20.01 25.49
C GLU A 65 -6.16 19.73 26.99
N ALA A 66 -5.75 18.53 27.39
CA ALA A 66 -5.55 18.16 28.80
C ALA A 66 -4.49 19.04 29.49
N SER A 67 -3.45 19.41 28.76
CA SER A 67 -2.34 20.21 29.30
C SER A 67 -2.65 21.72 29.43
N LYS A 68 -3.82 22.20 28.97
CA LYS A 68 -4.16 23.64 29.00
C LYS A 68 -4.32 24.20 30.40
N GLU A 69 -4.75 23.37 31.35
CA GLU A 69 -5.03 23.79 32.72
C GLU A 69 -3.79 23.76 33.60
N GLU A 70 -2.71 23.11 33.14
CA GLU A 70 -1.45 23.02 33.88
C GLU A 70 -0.80 24.41 34.01
N ARG A 71 -0.46 24.78 35.24
CA ARG A 71 0.11 26.10 35.59
C ARG A 71 1.53 25.99 36.12
N ASP A 72 1.95 24.80 36.53
CA ASP A 72 3.31 24.55 36.98
C ASP A 72 4.29 24.66 35.80
N GLU A 73 5.23 25.59 35.91
CA GLU A 73 6.19 25.89 34.86
C GLU A 73 7.19 24.76 34.64
N GLU A 74 7.57 24.02 35.69
CA GLU A 74 8.50 22.89 35.58
C GLU A 74 7.85 21.69 34.91
N VAL A 75 6.59 21.42 35.24
CA VAL A 75 5.81 20.35 34.61
C VAL A 75 5.63 20.63 33.13
N LEU A 76 5.24 21.86 32.76
CA LEU A 76 5.14 22.27 31.37
C LEU A 76 6.49 22.22 30.63
N ALA A 77 7.58 22.62 31.29
CA ALA A 77 8.93 22.53 30.72
C ALA A 77 9.26 21.11 30.30
N ARG A 78 9.06 20.19 31.25
CA ARG A 78 9.36 18.78 31.07
C ARG A 78 8.46 18.18 30.00
N ALA A 79 7.16 18.47 30.04
CA ALA A 79 6.21 18.00 29.03
C ALA A 79 6.59 18.45 27.61
N LEU A 80 6.91 19.74 27.42
CA LEU A 80 7.33 20.26 26.11
C LEU A 80 8.64 19.63 25.63
N PHE A 81 9.61 19.46 26.52
CA PHE A 81 10.90 18.84 26.19
C PHE A 81 10.72 17.35 25.82
N THR A 82 9.97 16.60 26.62
CA THR A 82 9.68 15.19 26.35
C THR A 82 8.88 15.02 25.05
N ALA A 83 7.90 15.88 24.79
CA ALA A 83 7.14 15.87 23.54
C ALA A 83 8.05 16.15 22.33
N GLN A 84 8.95 17.13 22.43
CA GLN A 84 9.94 17.42 21.40
C GLN A 84 10.81 16.19 21.09
N MET A 85 11.38 15.56 22.12
CA MET A 85 12.20 14.34 21.96
C MET A 85 11.41 13.19 21.31
N ALA A 86 10.17 12.97 21.75
CA ALA A 86 9.33 11.92 21.19
C ALA A 86 9.00 12.18 19.71
N ILE A 87 8.77 13.44 19.32
CA ILE A 87 8.53 13.81 17.92
C ILE A 87 9.80 13.67 17.09
N ASP A 88 10.97 14.06 17.62
CA ASP A 88 12.26 13.90 16.94
C ASP A 88 12.55 12.41 16.65
N ASP A 89 12.42 11.54 17.66
CA ASP A 89 12.62 10.10 17.51
C ASP A 89 11.59 9.46 16.56
N PHE A 90 10.33 9.89 16.63
CA PHE A 90 9.29 9.45 15.71
C PHE A 90 9.59 9.85 14.26
N GLU A 91 9.98 11.11 14.03
CA GLU A 91 10.31 11.63 12.69
C GLU A 91 11.49 10.86 12.10
N GLU A 92 12.54 10.61 12.87
CA GLU A 92 13.68 9.84 12.42
C GLU A 92 13.27 8.42 12.00
N LYS A 93 12.51 7.71 12.85
CA LYS A 93 12.03 6.36 12.55
C LYS A 93 11.11 6.32 11.35
N PHE A 94 10.25 7.32 11.21
CA PHE A 94 9.33 7.45 10.09
C PHE A 94 10.09 7.64 8.77
N LEU A 95 11.06 8.56 8.73
CA LEU A 95 11.87 8.82 7.55
C LEU A 95 12.72 7.61 7.15
N ARG A 96 13.37 6.95 8.13
CA ARG A 96 14.10 5.69 7.89
C ARG A 96 13.19 4.67 7.22
N ARG A 97 11.98 4.48 7.75
CA ARG A 97 11.04 3.50 7.19
C ARG A 97 10.50 3.88 5.80
N GLN A 98 10.31 5.17 5.52
CA GLN A 98 9.94 5.64 4.19
C GLN A 98 11.06 5.33 3.17
N ASN A 99 12.31 5.65 3.50
CA ASN A 99 13.44 5.37 2.63
C ASN A 99 13.59 3.85 2.36
N ASP A 100 13.49 3.01 3.39
CA ASP A 100 13.55 1.55 3.24
C ASP A 100 12.46 1.02 2.30
N LEU A 101 11.26 1.61 2.35
CA LEU A 101 10.15 1.22 1.46
C LEU A 101 10.40 1.68 0.03
N GLU A 102 10.91 2.89 -0.17
CA GLU A 102 11.27 3.40 -1.50
C GLU A 102 12.40 2.59 -2.13
N GLU A 103 13.43 2.22 -1.37
CA GLU A 103 14.53 1.37 -1.83
C GLU A 103 14.03 -0.02 -2.26
N ARG A 104 13.21 -0.67 -1.42
CA ARG A 104 12.59 -1.96 -1.76
C ARG A 104 11.70 -1.88 -3.00
N GLN A 105 11.00 -0.77 -3.19
CA GLN A 105 10.19 -0.56 -4.41
C GLN A 105 11.08 -0.48 -5.64
N LYS A 106 12.17 0.30 -5.59
CA LYS A 106 13.14 0.41 -6.70
C LYS A 106 13.80 -0.94 -7.01
N GLU A 107 14.22 -1.69 -5.99
CA GLU A 107 14.79 -3.03 -6.18
C GLU A 107 13.77 -3.99 -6.82
N ALA A 108 12.52 -3.96 -6.37
CA ALA A 108 11.46 -4.78 -6.95
C ALA A 108 11.20 -4.40 -8.42
N GLU A 109 11.17 -3.11 -8.74
CA GLU A 109 11.03 -2.60 -10.11
C GLU A 109 12.19 -3.03 -11.00
N GLU A 110 13.44 -2.94 -10.53
CA GLU A 110 14.62 -3.38 -11.26
C GLU A 110 14.58 -4.89 -11.52
N VAL A 111 14.19 -5.70 -10.53
CA VAL A 111 14.02 -7.15 -10.70
C VAL A 111 12.95 -7.46 -11.75
N VAL A 112 11.83 -6.73 -11.75
CA VAL A 112 10.76 -6.90 -12.74
C VAL A 112 11.25 -6.50 -14.14
N LEU A 113 11.96 -5.38 -14.26
CA LEU A 113 12.54 -4.92 -15.52
C LEU A 113 13.56 -5.93 -16.06
N GLY A 114 14.45 -6.43 -15.20
CA GLY A 114 15.43 -7.45 -15.54
C GLY A 114 14.80 -8.77 -15.96
N LYS A 115 13.74 -9.23 -15.28
CA LYS A 115 12.94 -10.39 -15.71
C LYS A 115 12.32 -10.15 -17.08
N SER A 116 11.73 -8.98 -17.32
CA SER A 116 11.12 -8.62 -18.61
C SER A 116 12.16 -8.62 -19.76
N GLN A 117 13.35 -8.07 -19.50
CA GLN A 117 14.45 -8.08 -20.46
C GLN A 117 14.95 -9.50 -20.76
N ARG A 118 15.11 -10.35 -19.74
CA ARG A 118 15.47 -11.77 -19.92
C ARG A 118 14.41 -12.51 -20.73
N MET A 119 13.13 -12.35 -20.39
CA MET A 119 12.02 -12.95 -21.13
C MET A 119 11.98 -12.51 -22.60
N SER A 120 12.25 -11.23 -22.85
CA SER A 120 12.32 -10.68 -24.21
C SER A 120 13.50 -11.26 -25.00
N ARG A 121 14.66 -11.43 -24.34
CA ARG A 121 15.86 -12.04 -24.94
C ARG A 121 15.65 -13.54 -25.23
N GLU A 122 15.12 -14.29 -24.27
CA GLU A 122 14.78 -15.71 -24.45
C GLU A 122 13.77 -15.90 -25.59
N ARG A 123 12.77 -15.02 -25.69
CA ARG A 123 11.82 -15.04 -26.80
C ARG A 123 12.50 -14.78 -28.14
N ALA A 124 13.41 -13.80 -28.21
CA ALA A 124 14.19 -13.54 -29.42
C ALA A 124 15.09 -14.73 -29.80
N GLU A 125 15.69 -15.42 -28.81
CA GLU A 125 16.50 -16.61 -29.04
C GLU A 125 15.68 -17.79 -29.56
N ARG A 126 14.46 -18.03 -29.04
CA ARG A 126 13.55 -19.07 -29.57
C ARG A 126 13.11 -18.79 -31.00
N ILE A 127 12.84 -17.53 -31.33
CA ILE A 127 12.51 -17.10 -32.70
C ILE A 127 13.68 -17.40 -33.65
N LEU A 128 14.91 -17.07 -33.26
CA LEU A 128 16.11 -17.34 -34.06
C LEU A 128 16.37 -18.84 -34.26
N LYS A 129 16.08 -19.67 -33.25
CA LYS A 129 16.20 -21.13 -33.35
C LYS A 129 15.08 -21.78 -34.16
N GLY A 130 14.04 -21.03 -34.53
CA GLY A 130 12.89 -21.55 -35.29
C GLY A 130 11.94 -22.43 -34.48
N GLU A 131 12.14 -22.55 -33.16
CA GLU A 131 11.34 -23.38 -32.26
C GLU A 131 9.87 -22.93 -32.24
N ASP A 132 9.63 -21.62 -32.28
CA ASP A 132 8.27 -21.04 -32.37
C ASP A 132 7.56 -21.41 -33.68
N VAL A 133 8.30 -21.58 -34.79
CA VAL A 133 7.74 -21.98 -36.08
C VAL A 133 7.40 -23.47 -36.07
N GLU A 134 8.29 -24.31 -35.52
CA GLU A 134 8.05 -25.74 -35.35
C GLU A 134 6.85 -26.04 -34.44
N GLU A 135 6.71 -25.34 -33.32
CA GLU A 135 5.55 -25.47 -32.44
C GLU A 135 4.25 -25.06 -33.15
N ARG A 136 4.28 -23.97 -33.93
CA ARG A 136 3.11 -23.52 -34.71
C ARG A 136 2.72 -24.51 -35.79
N VAL A 137 3.71 -25.12 -36.45
CA VAL A 137 3.50 -26.20 -37.43
C VAL A 137 2.94 -27.44 -36.76
N LYS A 138 3.44 -27.85 -35.58
CA LYS A 138 2.88 -28.97 -34.80
C LYS A 138 1.42 -28.73 -34.40
N MET A 139 1.08 -27.51 -33.98
CA MET A 139 -0.29 -27.15 -33.66
C MET A 139 -1.23 -27.21 -34.87
N MET A 140 -0.79 -26.72 -36.04
CA MET A 140 -1.56 -26.84 -37.28
C MET A 140 -1.87 -28.30 -37.62
N HIS A 141 -0.86 -29.17 -37.61
CA HIS A 141 -1.04 -30.60 -37.90
C HIS A 141 -1.93 -31.31 -36.87
N SER A 142 -1.91 -30.88 -35.60
CA SER A 142 -2.80 -31.40 -34.55
C SER A 142 -4.26 -30.96 -34.79
N ASN A 143 -4.48 -29.71 -35.17
CA ASN A 143 -5.80 -29.20 -35.51
C ASN A 143 -6.37 -29.87 -36.76
N GLU A 144 -5.55 -30.10 -37.79
CA GLU A 144 -5.96 -30.84 -38.99
C GLU A 144 -6.38 -32.29 -38.69
N ARG A 145 -5.72 -32.96 -37.74
CA ARG A 145 -6.14 -34.29 -37.29
C ARG A 145 -7.48 -34.23 -36.57
N LYS A 146 -7.67 -33.25 -35.68
CA LYS A 146 -8.94 -33.04 -34.98
C LYS A 146 -10.09 -32.72 -35.94
N THR A 147 -9.85 -31.91 -36.97
CA THR A 147 -10.88 -31.59 -37.97
C THR A 147 -11.25 -32.82 -38.80
N LYS A 148 -10.27 -33.64 -39.20
CA LYS A 148 -10.52 -34.90 -39.90
C LYS A 148 -11.28 -35.90 -39.04
N GLU A 149 -10.95 -36.02 -37.76
CA GLU A 149 -11.67 -36.90 -36.82
C GLU A 149 -13.14 -36.44 -36.62
N ILE A 150 -13.37 -35.12 -36.62
CA ILE A 150 -14.72 -34.55 -36.58
C ILE A 150 -15.50 -34.84 -37.88
N GLU A 151 -14.84 -34.75 -39.04
CA GLU A 151 -15.47 -35.09 -40.33
C GLU A 151 -15.80 -36.57 -40.43
N GLU A 152 -14.88 -37.47 -40.04
CA GLU A 152 -15.10 -38.92 -40.02
C GLU A 152 -16.25 -39.30 -39.07
N ARG A 153 -16.35 -38.68 -37.88
CA ARG A 153 -17.51 -38.87 -36.99
C ARG A 153 -18.82 -38.38 -37.62
N LYS A 154 -18.79 -37.29 -38.38
CA LYS A 154 -19.97 -36.77 -39.11
C LYS A 154 -20.35 -37.63 -40.31
N GLU A 155 -19.40 -38.32 -40.94
CA GLU A 155 -19.63 -39.25 -42.05
C GLU A 155 -20.16 -40.60 -41.56
N ALA A 156 -19.56 -41.17 -40.51
CA ALA A 156 -20.07 -42.36 -39.83
C ALA A 156 -21.49 -42.16 -39.28
N GLY A 157 -21.79 -40.96 -38.78
CA GLY A 157 -23.14 -40.58 -38.35
C GLY A 157 -24.15 -40.40 -39.51
N ARG A 158 -23.69 -40.06 -40.72
CA ARG A 158 -24.53 -39.96 -41.92
C ARG A 158 -24.85 -41.32 -42.52
N ASP A 159 -23.91 -42.26 -42.50
CA ASP A 159 -24.12 -43.64 -42.97
C ASP A 159 -25.04 -44.46 -42.04
N GLY A 160 -25.02 -44.18 -40.72
CA GLY A 160 -26.00 -44.74 -39.78
C GLY A 160 -27.43 -44.21 -40.00
N ARG A 161 -27.59 -42.96 -40.45
CA ARG A 161 -28.91 -42.34 -40.69
C ARG A 161 -29.57 -42.78 -41.99
N ARG A 162 -28.81 -43.21 -43.00
CA ARG A 162 -29.35 -43.75 -44.26
C ARG A 162 -29.96 -45.15 -44.11
N ARG A 163 -29.57 -45.93 -43.09
CA ARG A 163 -30.17 -47.25 -42.83
C ARG A 163 -31.52 -47.21 -42.10
N HIS A 164 -31.88 -46.07 -41.49
CA HIS A 164 -33.14 -45.91 -40.76
C HIS A 164 -34.21 -45.06 -41.47
N GLN A 165 -33.96 -44.58 -42.70
CA GLN A 165 -34.98 -43.89 -43.50
C GLN A 165 -35.64 -44.76 -44.58
N SER A 166 -35.39 -46.08 -44.59
CA SER A 166 -36.04 -47.01 -45.53
C SER A 166 -37.23 -47.80 -44.95
N SER A 167 -37.69 -47.52 -43.72
CA SER A 167 -39.02 -47.96 -43.27
C SER A 167 -39.91 -46.73 -43.08
N GLY A 168 -40.42 -46.19 -44.18
CA GLY A 168 -41.49 -45.21 -44.15
C GLY A 168 -42.77 -45.89 -43.66
N VAL A 169 -43.00 -45.84 -42.34
CA VAL A 169 -44.34 -46.01 -41.77
C VAL A 169 -44.80 -44.62 -41.38
N LEU A 170 -45.85 -44.15 -42.04
CA LEU A 170 -46.45 -42.84 -41.80
C LEU A 170 -47.40 -43.00 -40.61
N PHE A 171 -47.11 -42.34 -39.51
CA PHE A 171 -47.98 -42.26 -38.34
C PHE A 171 -48.79 -40.97 -38.37
N ASP A 172 -50.05 -41.03 -37.95
CA ASP A 172 -50.89 -39.84 -37.78
C ASP A 172 -50.64 -39.13 -36.43
N ALA A 173 -51.28 -37.97 -36.25
CA ALA A 173 -51.10 -37.11 -35.08
C ALA A 173 -51.61 -37.72 -33.76
N GLN A 174 -52.20 -38.92 -33.78
CA GLN A 174 -52.61 -39.67 -32.59
C GLN A 174 -51.77 -40.93 -32.34
N GLY A 175 -50.75 -41.18 -33.16
CA GLY A 175 -49.73 -42.19 -32.88
C GLY A 175 -50.11 -43.62 -33.26
N ASN A 176 -51.00 -43.82 -34.24
CA ASN A 176 -51.23 -45.14 -34.84
C ASN A 176 -50.69 -45.25 -36.28
N GLU A 177 -50.21 -46.44 -36.63
CA GLU A 177 -49.71 -46.80 -37.96
C GLU A 177 -50.89 -46.89 -38.95
N LEU A 178 -50.73 -46.26 -40.12
CA LEU A 178 -51.61 -46.45 -41.28
C LEU A 178 -51.30 -47.76 -42.02
#